data_AF-A0A0F9RHV5-F1
#
_entry.id   AF-A0A0F9RHV5-F1
#
_cell.length_a   1.000
_cell.length_b   1.000
_cell.length_c   1.000
_cell.angle_alpha   90.00
_cell.angle_beta   90.00
_cell.angle_gamma   90.00
#
_symmetry.space_group_name_H-M   'P 1'
#
loop_
_entity.id
_entity.type
_entity.pdbx_description
1 polymer ?
#
loop_
_entity_poly.entity_id
_entity_poly.type
_entity_poly.pdbx_seq_one_letter_code
_entity_poly.pdbx_strand_id
1 'polypeptide(L)'
;MGRKRRVRNEDDPIEVKPQRFTWKTVASFDNHGSALAEVARRDQGDRPVKIKRRGDRFEVRVGTPIRKTAAVEAAPAAEDASVTE
;
A
#
# COMPACT_ATOMS: atom_id res chain seq x y z
N MET A 1 -46.68 7.06 -31.49
CA MET A 1 -45.31 7.57 -31.24
C MET A 1 -44.84 7.10 -29.86
N GLY A 2 -44.02 6.06 -29.81
CA GLY A 2 -43.55 5.45 -28.56
C GLY A 2 -42.47 6.27 -27.87
N ARG A 3 -42.65 6.57 -26.57
CA ARG A 3 -41.67 7.28 -25.74
C ARG A 3 -40.48 6.34 -25.48
N LYS A 4 -39.33 6.64 -26.08
CA LYS A 4 -38.06 5.95 -25.78
C LYS A 4 -37.68 6.25 -24.33
N ARG A 5 -37.90 5.28 -23.42
CA ARG A 5 -37.32 5.30 -22.07
C ARG A 5 -35.81 5.19 -22.25
N ARG A 6 -35.06 6.26 -21.94
CA ARG A 6 -33.60 6.16 -21.78
C ARG A 6 -33.37 5.33 -20.53
N VAL A 7 -32.92 4.09 -20.72
CA VAL A 7 -32.38 3.27 -19.63
C VAL A 7 -31.16 4.04 -19.11
N ARG A 8 -31.24 4.51 -17.87
CA ARG A 8 -30.10 5.07 -17.16
C ARG A 8 -29.22 3.85 -16.88
N ASN A 9 -28.12 3.70 -17.62
CA ASN A 9 -27.10 2.72 -17.26
C ASN A 9 -26.57 3.12 -15.89
N GLU A 10 -26.97 2.39 -14.86
CA GLU A 10 -26.38 2.37 -13.51
C GLU A 10 -25.01 1.65 -13.56
N ASP A 11 -24.15 2.06 -14.49
CA ASP A 11 -22.71 1.85 -14.41
C ASP A 11 -22.11 3.15 -13.88
N ASP A 12 -22.51 3.55 -12.67
CA ASP A 12 -21.66 4.43 -11.88
C ASP A 12 -20.35 3.65 -11.69
N PRO A 13 -19.21 4.08 -12.26
CA PRO A 13 -17.95 3.42 -11.98
C PRO A 13 -17.79 3.52 -10.48
N ILE A 14 -17.77 2.38 -9.78
CA ILE A 14 -17.46 2.33 -8.35
C ILE A 14 -16.20 3.17 -8.21
N GLU A 15 -16.32 4.36 -7.61
CA GLU A 15 -15.20 5.24 -7.34
C GLU A 15 -14.41 4.55 -6.22
N VAL A 16 -13.63 3.53 -6.61
CA VAL A 16 -12.71 2.84 -5.72
C VAL A 16 -11.65 3.89 -5.40
N LYS A 17 -11.90 4.65 -4.33
CA LYS A 17 -10.95 5.64 -3.82
C LYS A 17 -9.60 4.94 -3.73
N PRO A 18 -8.53 5.50 -4.33
CA PRO A 18 -7.25 4.83 -4.39
C PRO A 18 -6.79 4.57 -2.96
N GLN A 19 -6.70 3.30 -2.59
CA GLN A 19 -6.18 2.93 -1.28
C GLN A 19 -4.74 3.43 -1.21
N ARG A 20 -4.44 4.28 -0.22
CA ARG A 20 -3.10 4.85 -0.07
C ARG A 20 -2.22 3.82 0.64
N PHE A 21 -1.05 3.56 0.07
CA PHE A 21 -0.07 2.65 0.64
C PHE A 21 1.22 3.40 0.98
N THR A 22 1.78 3.12 2.16
CA THR A 22 3.19 3.40 2.44
C THR A 22 4.03 2.29 1.84
N TRP A 23 5.13 2.64 1.16
CA TRP A 23 5.98 1.68 0.47
C TRP A 23 7.30 1.51 1.22
N LYS A 24 7.57 0.30 1.70
CA LYS A 24 8.83 -0.05 2.37
C LYS A 24 9.66 -0.97 1.48
N THR A 25 10.94 -0.65 1.29
CA THR A 25 11.90 -1.55 0.63
C THR A 25 12.19 -2.74 1.54
N VAL A 26 12.04 -3.96 1.01
CA VAL A 26 12.26 -5.21 1.76
C VAL A 26 13.46 -6.00 1.25
N ALA A 27 13.82 -5.80 -0.02
CA ALA A 27 14.99 -6.43 -0.64
C ALA A 27 15.51 -5.56 -1.78
N SER A 28 16.79 -5.73 -2.12
CA SER A 28 17.44 -5.08 -3.24
C SER A 28 18.28 -6.11 -3.99
N PHE A 29 18.23 -6.05 -5.32
CA PHE A 29 18.89 -7.00 -6.20
C PHE A 29 19.63 -6.26 -7.30
N ASP A 30 20.71 -6.85 -7.80
CA ASP A 30 21.51 -6.28 -8.89
C ASP A 30 20.98 -6.71 -10.28
N ASN A 31 19.99 -7.61 -10.31
CA ASN A 31 19.33 -8.05 -11.53
C ASN A 31 17.81 -8.08 -11.37
N HIS A 32 17.10 -7.74 -12.45
CA HIS A 32 15.64 -7.68 -12.50
C HIS A 32 14.99 -9.06 -12.27
N GLY A 33 15.59 -10.13 -12.80
CA GLY A 33 15.04 -11.49 -12.65
C GLY A 33 14.94 -11.95 -11.20
N SER A 34 15.94 -11.63 -10.38
CA SER A 34 15.93 -11.94 -8.94
C SER A 34 14.86 -11.13 -8.20
N ALA A 35 14.69 -9.85 -8.57
CA ALA A 35 13.62 -9.03 -8.01
C ALA A 35 12.22 -9.57 -8.37
N LEU A 36 12.02 -10.06 -9.60
CA LEU A 36 10.77 -10.70 -10.02
C LEU A 36 10.50 -11.99 -9.25
N ALA A 37 11.51 -12.84 -9.05
CA ALA A 37 11.37 -14.05 -8.26
C ALA A 37 10.98 -13.74 -6.81
N GLU A 38 11.55 -12.69 -6.21
CA GLU A 38 11.19 -12.25 -4.86
C GLU A 38 9.78 -11.65 -4.80
N VAL A 39 9.34 -10.93 -5.83
CA VAL A 39 7.93 -10.49 -5.93
C VAL A 39 7.02 -11.71 -6.00
N ALA A 40 7.27 -12.67 -6.89
CA ALA A 40 6.43 -13.86 -7.03
C ALA A 40 6.32 -14.69 -5.74
N ARG A 41 7.39 -14.73 -4.92
CA ARG A 41 7.37 -15.35 -3.59
C ARG A 41 6.51 -14.59 -2.59
N ARG A 42 6.43 -13.26 -2.71
CA ARG A 42 5.70 -12.37 -1.79
C ARG A 42 4.29 -12.04 -2.24
N ASP A 43 3.98 -12.26 -3.51
CA ASP A 43 2.66 -12.10 -4.14
C ASP A 43 1.69 -13.22 -3.72
N GLN A 44 1.77 -13.63 -2.45
CA GLN A 44 0.89 -14.63 -1.83
C GLN A 44 -0.02 -14.01 -0.76
N GLY A 45 -0.09 -12.68 -0.67
CA GLY A 45 -0.81 -11.99 0.41
C GLY A 45 -1.54 -10.73 -0.01
N ASP A 46 -2.38 -10.24 0.91
CA ASP A 46 -3.26 -9.06 0.81
C ASP A 46 -2.51 -7.71 0.66
N ARG A 47 -1.19 -7.74 0.49
CA ARG A 47 -0.34 -6.54 0.44
C ARG A 47 0.24 -6.38 -0.95
N PRO A 48 0.05 -5.21 -1.59
CA PRO A 48 0.60 -5.00 -2.93
C PRO A 48 2.13 -4.96 -2.89
N VAL A 49 2.78 -5.61 -3.84
CA VAL A 49 4.24 -5.63 -3.99
C VAL A 49 4.62 -4.99 -5.32
N LYS A 50 5.72 -4.24 -5.37
CA LYS A 50 6.25 -3.66 -6.61
C LYS A 50 7.77 -3.65 -6.65
N ILE A 51 8.32 -3.62 -7.86
CA ILE A 51 9.74 -3.42 -8.12
C ILE A 51 9.98 -1.95 -8.44
N LYS A 52 11.01 -1.36 -7.84
CA LYS A 52 11.48 -0.02 -8.17
C LYS A 52 12.96 -0.07 -8.53
N ARG A 53 13.31 0.36 -9.74
CA ARG A 53 14.70 0.54 -10.14
C ARG A 53 15.28 1.80 -9.46
N ARG A 54 16.47 1.68 -8.88
CA ARG A 54 17.26 2.76 -8.25
C ARG A 54 18.70 2.65 -8.74
N GLY A 55 19.04 3.48 -9.74
CA GLY A 55 20.32 3.34 -10.46
C GLY A 55 20.41 1.97 -11.12
N ASP A 56 21.45 1.23 -10.77
CA ASP A 56 21.72 -0.12 -11.29
C ASP A 56 21.07 -1.24 -10.47
N ARG A 57 20.37 -0.91 -9.38
CA ARG A 57 19.72 -1.90 -8.49
C ARG A 57 18.20 -1.89 -8.62
N PHE A 58 17.61 -3.03 -8.28
CA PHE A 58 16.17 -3.29 -8.28
C PHE A 58 15.70 -3.53 -6.84
N GLU A 59 14.93 -2.58 -6.31
CA GLU A 59 14.33 -2.68 -4.98
C GLU A 59 12.95 -3.33 -5.05
N VAL A 60 12.72 -4.38 -4.27
CA VAL A 60 11.37 -4.91 -4.03
C VAL A 60 10.77 -4.13 -2.87
N ARG A 61 9.57 -3.58 -3.08
CA ARG A 61 8.84 -2.76 -2.13
C ARG A 61 7.48 -3.35 -1.84
N VAL A 62 7.14 -3.46 -0.57
CA VAL A 62 5.81 -3.91 -0.12
C VAL A 62 5.01 -2.70 0.33
N GLY A 63 3.78 -2.61 -0.16
CA GLY A 63 2.80 -1.61 0.23
C GLY A 63 2.11 -2.04 1.52
N THR A 64 2.12 -1.17 2.51
CA THR A 64 1.32 -1.32 3.72
C THR A 64 0.15 -0.33 3.61
N PRO A 65 -1.11 -0.78 3.75
CA PRO A 65 -2.25 0.13 3.66
C PRO A 65 -2.12 1.16 4.78
N ILE A 66 -2.18 2.44 4.40
CA ILE A 66 -2.29 3.51 5.37
C ILE A 66 -3.71 3.42 5.88
N ARG A 67 -3.90 2.75 7.02
CA ARG A 67 -5.14 2.92 7.77
C ARG A 67 -5.28 4.41 8.01
N LYS A 68 -6.36 5.01 7.53
CA LYS A 68 -6.72 6.36 7.93
C LYS A 68 -6.97 6.26 9.43
N THR A 69 -5.95 6.56 10.23
CA THR A 69 -6.14 6.81 11.66
C THR A 69 -7.12 7.97 11.70
N ALA A 70 -8.38 7.69 12.01
CA ALA A 70 -9.12 8.67 12.78
C ALA A 70 -8.19 9.01 13.94
N ALA A 71 -7.87 10.29 14.09
CA ALA A 71 -7.03 10.77 15.16
C ALA A 71 -7.70 10.39 16.50
N VAL A 72 -7.40 9.20 17.00
CA VAL A 72 -7.47 8.91 18.41
C VAL A 72 -6.11 9.34 18.93
N GLU A 73 -6.15 10.59 19.39
CA GLU A 73 -5.33 11.12 20.46
C GLU A 73 -4.86 10.00 21.39
N ALA A 74 -3.64 9.55 21.18
CA ALA A 74 -2.89 8.80 22.16
C ALA A 74 -1.54 9.51 22.24
N ALA A 75 -1.53 10.58 23.04
CA ALA A 75 -0.31 11.24 23.46
C ALA A 75 0.66 10.18 24.02
N PRO A 76 1.96 10.23 23.70
CA PRO A 76 2.92 9.49 24.47
C PRO A 76 2.98 10.14 25.86
N ALA A 77 2.46 9.45 26.87
CA ALA A 77 2.91 9.69 28.24
C ALA A 77 4.36 9.22 28.31
N ALA A 78 5.26 10.09 27.88
CA ALA A 78 6.68 10.00 28.18
C ALA A 78 6.83 10.46 29.64
N GLU A 79 6.70 9.55 30.58
CA GLU A 79 7.30 9.71 31.90
C GLU A 79 8.40 8.65 32.01
N ASP A 80 9.55 9.03 31.44
CA ASP A 80 10.83 8.54 31.93
C ASP A 80 11.08 9.26 33.26
N ALA A 81 11.02 8.51 34.36
CA ALA A 81 11.65 8.91 35.61
C ALA A 81 12.31 7.66 36.20
N SER A 82 13.59 7.55 35.88
CA SER A 82 14.56 6.67 36.52
C SER A 82 14.59 6.84 38.05
N VAL A 83 14.69 5.71 38.77
CA VAL A 83 15.62 5.41 39.89
C VAL A 83 15.62 6.29 41.18
N THR A 84 15.84 5.60 42.31
CA THR A 84 16.23 6.04 43.68
C THR A 84 15.15 6.78 44.48
N GLU A 85 14.85 6.48 45.76
CA GLU A 85 15.57 5.82 46.87
C GLU A 85 14.54 5.15 47.82
#